data_AF-A0A0Q7KGG9-F1
#
_entry.id   AF-A0A0Q7KGG9-F1
#
_cell.length_a   1.000
_cell.length_b   1.000
_cell.length_c   1.000
_cell.angle_alpha   90.00
_cell.angle_beta   90.00
_cell.angle_gamma   90.00
#
_symmetry.space_group_name_H-M   'P 1'
#
loop_
_entity.id
_entity.type
_entity.pdbx_description
1 polymer ?
#
loop_
_entity_poly.entity_id
_entity_poly.type
_entity_poly.pdbx_seq_one_letter_code
_entity_poly.pdbx_strand_id
1 'polypeptide(L)' 'MTTSSMATILQAQSLLMAEHDVTSETALGLLVWESDRRGATVADVATGVCAALAAGRVADVDGLLRATA' A
#
# COMPACT_ATOMS: atom_id res chain seq x y z
N MET A 1 18.65 -9.59 -7.44
CA MET A 1 18.14 -8.89 -6.24
C MET A 1 16.73 -8.34 -6.51
N THR A 2 15.76 -9.20 -6.81
CA THR A 2 14.36 -8.83 -7.14
C THR A 2 13.35 -9.30 -6.10
N THR A 3 13.80 -10.09 -5.11
CA THR A 3 12.96 -10.68 -4.05
C THR A 3 12.39 -9.62 -3.10
N SER A 4 13.01 -8.44 -3.00
CA SER A 4 12.61 -7.42 -2.03
C SER A 4 11.32 -6.71 -2.41
N SER A 5 11.11 -6.37 -3.68
CA SER A 5 9.96 -5.56 -4.11
C SER A 5 8.63 -6.33 -4.08
N MET A 6 8.65 -7.60 -4.50
CA MET A 6 7.47 -8.47 -4.47
C MET A 6 7.02 -8.74 -3.03
N ALA A 7 7.97 -8.97 -2.11
CA ALA A 7 7.68 -9.18 -0.70
C ALA A 7 7.01 -7.94 -0.07
N THR A 8 7.51 -6.74 -0.35
CA THR A 8 6.91 -5.49 0.14
C THR A 8 5.48 -5.29 -0.38
N ILE A 9 5.23 -5.60 -1.66
CA ILE A 9 3.90 -5.50 -2.25
C ILE A 9 2.92 -6.46 -1.57
N LEU A 10 3.31 -7.71 -1.36
CA LEU A 10 2.47 -8.70 -0.66
C LEU A 10 2.21 -8.31 0.80
N GLN A 11 3.21 -7.74 1.48
CA GLN A 11 3.04 -7.24 2.84
C GLN A 11 2.04 -6.07 2.90
N ALA A 12 2.18 -5.09 2.00
CA ALA A 12 1.25 -3.96 1.92
C ALA A 12 -0.18 -4.43 1.62
N GLN A 13 -0.36 -5.40 0.71
CA GLN A 13 -1.66 -6.01 0.44
C GLN A 13 -2.25 -6.66 1.69
N SER A 14 -1.48 -7.51 2.37
CA SER A 14 -1.95 -8.19 3.58
C SER A 14 -2.36 -7.21 4.67
N LEU A 15 -1.65 -6.09 4.80
CA LEU A 15 -2.00 -5.06 5.76
C LEU A 15 -3.28 -4.31 5.37
N LEU A 16 -3.42 -3.93 4.09
CA LEU A 16 -4.64 -3.28 3.59
C LEU A 16 -5.87 -4.17 3.77
N MET A 17 -5.73 -5.48 3.51
CA MET A 17 -6.79 -6.45 3.73
C MET A 17 -7.18 -6.53 5.21
N ALA A 18 -6.19 -6.54 6.12
CA ALA A 18 -6.42 -6.65 7.56
C ALA A 18 -7.06 -5.39 8.17
N GLU A 19 -6.68 -4.19 7.70
CA GLU A 19 -7.21 -2.92 8.22
C GLU A 19 -8.57 -2.55 7.63
N HIS A 20 -8.83 -2.88 6.36
CA HIS A 20 -9.97 -2.35 5.63
C HIS A 20 -10.96 -3.40 5.14
N ASP A 21 -10.78 -4.67 5.52
CA ASP A 21 -11.62 -5.82 5.14
C ASP A 21 -11.84 -5.94 3.61
N VAL A 22 -10.80 -5.61 2.84
CA VAL A 22 -10.82 -5.67 1.38
C VAL A 22 -10.21 -6.97 0.84
N THR A 23 -10.57 -7.36 -0.38
CA THR A 23 -9.96 -8.50 -1.08
C THR A 23 -8.53 -8.18 -1.53
N SER A 24 -7.70 -9.21 -1.76
CA SER A 24 -6.34 -9.00 -2.32
C SER A 24 -6.36 -8.25 -3.65
N GLU A 25 -7.35 -8.51 -4.51
CA GLU A 25 -7.51 -7.81 -5.79
C GLU A 25 -7.79 -6.32 -5.59
N THR A 26 -8.65 -5.98 -4.62
CA THR A 26 -8.95 -4.59 -4.28
C THR A 26 -7.73 -3.90 -3.68
N ALA A 27 -7.01 -4.55 -2.77
CA ALA A 27 -5.79 -4.03 -2.17
C ALA A 27 -4.69 -3.76 -3.22
N LEU A 28 -4.49 -4.69 -4.17
CA LEU A 28 -3.58 -4.47 -5.29
C LEU A 28 -4.07 -3.34 -6.20
N GLY A 29 -5.37 -3.28 -6.49
CA GLY A 29 -5.98 -2.22 -7.28
C GLY A 29 -5.73 -0.82 -6.69
N LEU A 30 -5.81 -0.68 -5.36
CA LEU A 30 -5.50 0.56 -4.66
C LEU A 30 -4.03 0.96 -4.81
N LEU A 31 -3.11 0.00 -4.65
CA LEU A 31 -1.67 0.25 -4.83
C LEU A 31 -1.35 0.67 -6.27
N VAL A 32 -1.99 0.04 -7.26
CA VAL A 32 -1.82 0.37 -8.69
C VAL A 32 -2.40 1.75 -9.01
N TRP A 33 -3.63 2.03 -8.58
CA TRP A 33 -4.26 3.33 -8.78
C TRP A 33 -3.41 4.46 -8.21
N GLU A 34 -2.87 4.28 -7.00
CA GLU A 34 -2.04 5.28 -6.35
C GLU A 34 -0.68 5.44 -7.04
N SER A 35 -0.11 4.35 -7.55
CA SER A 35 1.13 4.39 -8.32
C SER A 35 0.98 5.18 -9.61
N ASP A 36 -0.13 5.00 -10.32
CA ASP A 36 -0.48 5.75 -11.54
C ASP A 36 -0.71 7.23 -11.22
N ARG A 37 -1.51 7.52 -10.20
CA ARG A 37 -1.80 8.89 -9.74
C ARG A 37 -0.55 9.71 -9.41
N ARG A 38 0.51 9.05 -8.92
CA ARG A 38 1.77 9.68 -8.51
C ARG A 38 2.87 9.64 -9.58
N GLY A 39 2.70 8.84 -10.63
CA GLY A 39 3.79 8.49 -11.52
C GLY A 39 4.93 7.74 -10.81
N ALA A 40 4.60 6.94 -9.79
CA ALA A 40 5.55 6.16 -8.99
C ALA A 40 5.43 4.66 -9.28
N THR A 41 6.37 3.87 -8.76
CA THR A 41 6.25 2.40 -8.86
C THR A 41 5.29 1.86 -7.79
N VAL A 42 4.62 0.74 -8.09
CA VAL A 42 3.77 0.03 -7.11
C VAL A 42 4.57 -0.36 -5.85
N ALA A 43 5.87 -0.66 -6.01
CA ALA A 43 6.76 -0.99 -4.90
C ALA A 43 7.05 0.22 -3.98
N ASP A 44 7.20 1.42 -4.55
CA ASP A 44 7.33 2.67 -3.78
C ASP A 44 6.08 2.93 -2.94
N VAL A 45 4.91 2.83 -3.58
CA VAL A 45 3.63 3.00 -2.88
C VAL A 45 3.48 1.97 -1.76
N ALA A 46 3.73 0.69 -2.05
CA ALA A 46 3.67 -0.38 -1.04
C ALA A 46 4.62 -0.13 0.14
N THR A 47 5.82 0.40 -0.12
CA THR A 47 6.78 0.78 0.93
C THR A 47 6.20 1.88 1.81
N GLY A 48 5.60 2.90 1.19
CA GLY A 48 4.91 3.97 1.90
C GLY A 48 3.75 3.46 2.75
N VAL A 49 2.91 2.57 2.21
CA VAL A 49 1.78 1.95 2.91
C VAL A 49 2.26 1.24 4.17
N CYS A 50 3.28 0.37 4.04
CA CYS A 50 3.87 -0.33 5.18
C CYS A 50 4.41 0.65 6.24
N ALA A 51 5.05 1.75 5.83
CA ALA A 51 5.58 2.76 6.75
C ALA A 51 4.48 3.59 7.44
N ALA A 52 3.40 3.93 6.74
CA ALA A 52 2.27 4.68 7.27
C ALA A 52 1.50 3.88 8.34
N LEU A 53 1.29 2.59 8.06
CA LEU A 53 0.64 1.66 8.98
C LEU A 53 1.51 1.33 10.20
N ALA A 54 2.81 1.12 9.99
CA ALA A 54 3.76 0.94 11.11
C ALA A 54 3.82 2.16 12.04
N ALA A 55 3.57 3.36 11.52
CA ALA A 55 3.50 4.59 12.30
C ALA A 55 2.13 4.83 12.97
N GLY A 56 1.16 3.93 12.80
CA GLY A 56 -0.20 4.08 13.35
C GLY A 56 -0.95 5.29 12.79
N ARG A 57 -0.58 5.79 11.61
CA ARG A 57 -1.13 7.02 11.00
C ARG A 57 -2.42 6.80 10.19
N VAL A 58 -3.10 5.67 10.38
CA VAL A 58 -4.19 5.27 9.48
C VAL A 58 -5.47 5.09 10.30
N ALA A 59 -6.46 5.92 9.97
CA ALA A 59 -7.84 5.77 10.43
C ALA A 59 -8.78 5.41 9.27
N ASP A 60 -8.30 5.49 8.02
CA ASP A 60 -9.05 5.22 6.78
C ASP A 60 -8.10 5.07 5.58
N VAL A 61 -8.52 4.33 4.53
CA VAL A 61 -7.77 4.11 3.28
C VAL A 61 -7.35 5.43 2.62
N ASP A 62 -8.23 6.44 2.63
CA ASP A 62 -7.96 7.75 2.04
C ASP A 62 -6.86 8.51 2.82
N GLY A 63 -6.86 8.35 4.15
CA GLY A 63 -5.82 8.88 5.03
C GLY A 63 -4.46 8.21 4.80
N LEU A 64 -4.44 6.90 4.56
CA LEU A 64 -3.24 6.13 4.22
C LEU A 64 -2.68 6.55 2.85
N LEU A 65 -3.55 6.67 1.85
CA LEU A 65 -3.19 7.13 0.50
C LEU A 65 -2.72 8.58 0.49
N ARG A 66 -3.26 9.45 1.36
CA ARG A 66 -2.72 10.81 1.56
C ARG A 66 -1.40 10.85 2.34
N ALA A 67 -1.25 10.03 3.37
CA ALA A 67 -0.07 10.02 4.26
C ALA A 67 1.20 9.46 3.60
N THR A 68 1.03 8.79 2.46
CA THR A 68 2.11 8.28 1.64
C THR A 68 2.61 9.31 0.62
N ALA A 69 1.91 10.46 0.43
CA ALA A 69 2.32 11.56 -0.45
C ALA A 69 3.31 12.50 0.26
#